data_AF-A0A847HC99-F1
#
_entry.id   AF-A0A847HC99-F1
#
_cell.length_a   1.000
_cell.length_b   1.000
_cell.length_c   1.000
_cell.angle_alpha   90.00
_cell.angle_beta   90.00
_cell.angle_gamma   90.00
#
_symmetry.space_group_name_H-M   'P 1'
#
loop_
_entity.id
_entity.type
_entity.pdbx_description
1 polymer ?
#
loop_
_entity_poly.entity_id
_entity_poly.type
_entity_poly.pdbx_seq_one_letter_code
_entity_poly.pdbx_strand_id
1 'polypeptide(L)' 'KHEILAFGDYLNDYELLQAAGTAYAMENAHPDIKAIAHHIAPSNTEAGVVTVLRDLLGM' A
#
# COMPACT_ATOMS: atom_id res chain seq x y z
N LYS A 1 9.68 -9.82 -8.90
CA LYS A 1 9.14 -8.58 -8.28
C LYS A 1 7.68 -8.32 -8.64
N HIS A 2 7.23 -8.55 -9.88
CA HIS A 2 5.85 -8.28 -10.34
C HIS A 2 4.72 -9.03 -9.59
N GLU A 3 5.03 -10.06 -8.80
CA GLU A 3 4.05 -10.84 -8.01
C GLU A 3 4.04 -10.46 -6.52
N ILE A 4 4.71 -9.36 -6.14
CA ILE A 4 4.80 -8.91 -4.75
C ILE A 4 4.02 -7.61 -4.60
N LEU A 5 3.00 -7.65 -3.74
CA LEU A 5 2.22 -6.50 -3.31
C LEU A 5 2.64 -6.11 -1.89
N ALA A 6 2.90 -4.83 -1.65
CA ALA A 6 3.20 -4.32 -0.32
C ALA A 6 2.28 -3.13 0.04
N PHE A 7 1.99 -3.00 1.33
CA PHE A 7 1.24 -1.90 1.91
C PHE A 7 2.10 -1.23 2.99
N GLY A 8 2.05 0.10 3.09
CA GLY A 8 2.78 0.85 4.10
C GLY A 8 2.11 2.18 4.41
N ASP A 9 2.43 2.75 5.56
CA ASP A 9 1.88 4.03 6.02
C ASP A 9 2.93 4.98 6.57
N TYR A 10 4.10 4.50 6.96
CA TYR A 10 5.13 5.34 7.58
C TYR A 10 6.55 5.08 7.09
N LEU A 11 7.51 5.91 7.54
CA LEU A 11 8.85 5.98 6.96
C LEU A 11 9.66 4.68 7.06
N ASN A 12 9.36 3.83 8.03
CA ASN A 12 9.97 2.50 8.15
C ASN A 12 9.58 1.55 7.00
N ASP A 13 8.54 1.87 6.23
CA ASP A 13 8.08 1.06 5.10
C ASP A 13 8.73 1.46 3.77
N TYR A 14 9.50 2.54 3.73
CA TYR A 14 10.03 3.13 2.50
C TYR A 14 10.77 2.12 1.62
N GLU A 15 11.73 1.39 2.21
CA GLU A 15 12.54 0.40 1.47
C GLU A 15 11.69 -0.81 1.05
N LEU A 16 10.71 -1.20 1.86
CA LEU A 16 9.77 -2.28 1.53
C LEU A 16 8.94 -1.93 0.29
N LEU A 17 8.37 -0.73 0.25
CA LEU A 17 7.54 -0.27 -0.86
C LEU A 17 8.34 -0.11 -2.16
N GLN A 18 9.59 0.39 -2.08
CA GLN A 18 10.47 0.45 -3.26
C GLN A 18 10.89 -0.93 -3.78
N ALA A 19 10.96 -1.94 -2.91
CA ALA A 19 11.36 -3.27 -3.31
C ALA A 19 10.23 -4.07 -3.99
N ALA A 20 8.97 -3.77 -3.66
CA ALA A 20 7.79 -4.46 -4.15
C ALA A 20 7.51 -4.19 -5.64
N GLY A 21 6.80 -5.12 -6.30
CA GLY A 21 6.32 -4.91 -7.67
C GLY A 21 5.16 -3.93 -7.73
N THR A 22 4.25 -4.05 -6.76
CA THR A 22 3.12 -3.13 -6.57
C THR A 22 3.12 -2.66 -5.13
N ALA A 23 2.90 -1.36 -4.92
CA ALA A 23 3.04 -0.71 -3.63
C ALA A 23 1.83 0.17 -3.40
N TYR A 24 1.21 0.02 -2.23
CA TYR A 24 0.10 0.81 -1.77
C TYR A 24 0.52 1.62 -0.54
N ALA A 25 0.28 2.92 -0.58
CA ALA A 25 0.27 3.73 0.64
C ALA A 25 -1.15 3.78 1.20
N MET A 26 -1.29 3.72 2.52
CA MET A 26 -2.59 3.97 3.16
C MET A 26 -3.04 5.42 2.95
N GLU A 27 -4.36 5.69 2.93
CA GLU A 27 -4.88 7.05 2.73
C GLU A 27 -4.35 8.00 3.80
N ASN A 28 -4.17 7.56 5.04
CA ASN A 28 -3.61 8.36 6.13
C ASN A 28 -2.07 8.27 6.24
N ALA A 29 -1.39 7.74 5.23
CA ALA A 29 0.06 7.57 5.24
C ALA A 29 0.83 8.91 5.21
N HIS A 30 2.08 8.85 5.66
CA HIS A 30 3.04 9.96 5.55
C HIS A 30 3.16 10.43 4.07
N PRO A 31 3.27 11.75 3.80
CA PRO A 31 3.36 12.27 2.43
C PRO A 31 4.46 11.62 1.58
N ASP A 32 5.64 11.40 2.16
CA ASP A 32 6.77 10.75 1.47
C ASP A 32 6.48 9.30 1.08
N ILE A 33 5.62 8.60 1.84
CA ILE A 33 5.20 7.24 1.53
C ILE A 33 4.18 7.24 0.39
N LYS A 34 3.23 8.17 0.41
CA LYS A 34 2.30 8.38 -0.70
C LYS A 34 3.03 8.71 -2.00
N ALA A 35 4.12 9.47 -1.93
CA ALA A 35 4.90 9.89 -3.10
C ALA A 35 5.61 8.74 -3.82
N ILE A 36 5.90 7.63 -3.14
CA ILE A 36 6.60 6.46 -3.72
C ILE A 36 5.68 5.29 -4.03
N ALA A 37 4.42 5.32 -3.59
CA ALA A 37 3.47 4.24 -3.83
C ALA A 37 2.86 4.31 -5.24
N HIS A 38 2.57 3.14 -5.81
CA HIS A 38 1.89 3.02 -7.10
C HIS A 38 0.39 3.34 -6.98
N HIS A 39 -0.20 3.07 -5.83
CA HIS A 39 -1.61 3.25 -5.55
C HIS A 39 -1.84 3.75 -4.11
N ILE A 40 -3.02 4.30 -3.85
CA ILE A 40 -3.48 4.65 -2.51
C ILE A 40 -4.59 3.68 -2.11
N ALA A 41 -4.40 2.99 -0.98
CA ALA A 41 -5.44 2.20 -0.33
C ALA A 41 -6.27 3.10 0.59
N PRO A 42 -7.50 2.72 0.99
CA PRO A 42 -8.22 3.41 2.06
C PRO A 42 -7.41 3.47 3.36
N SER A 43 -7.85 4.29 4.32
CA SER A 43 -7.14 4.44 5.59
C SER A 43 -7.00 3.10 6.32
N ASN A 44 -5.96 2.96 7.15
CA ASN A 44 -5.80 1.79 8.01
C ASN A 44 -6.97 1.64 9.00
N THR A 45 -7.63 2.75 9.36
CA THR A 45 -8.86 2.79 10.19
C THR A 45 -10.12 2.33 9.44
N GLU A 46 -10.04 2.14 8.12
CA GLU A 46 -11.15 1.76 7.24
C GLU A 46 -10.93 0.39 6.60
N ALA A 47 -10.06 -0.44 7.19
CA ALA A 47 -9.68 -1.74 6.69
C ALA A 47 -9.12 -1.72 5.24
N GLY A 48 -8.38 -0.67 4.87
CA GLY A 48 -7.94 -0.44 3.50
C GLY A 48 -7.21 -1.62 2.83
N VAL A 49 -6.36 -2.34 3.57
CA VAL A 49 -5.70 -3.55 3.06
C VAL A 49 -6.72 -4.61 2.63
N VAL A 50 -7.74 -4.86 3.47
CA VAL A 50 -8.78 -5.86 3.20
C VAL A 50 -9.61 -5.45 1.98
N THR A 51 -9.97 -4.17 1.86
CA THR A 51 -10.72 -3.65 0.72
C THR A 51 -9.96 -3.90 -0.59
N VAL A 52 -8.68 -3.54 -0.65
CA VAL A 52 -7.85 -3.77 -1.84
C VAL A 52 -7.72 -5.27 -2.16
N LEU A 53 -7.51 -6.12 -1.15
CA LEU A 53 -7.39 -7.56 -1.37
C LEU A 53 -8.70 -8.21 -1.85
N ARG A 54 -9.86 -7.73 -1.38
CA ARG A 54 -11.17 -8.21 -1.86
C ARG A 54 -11.37 -7.92 -3.34
N ASP A 55 -11.08 -6.68 -3.75
CA ASP A 55 -11.21 -6.26 -5.13
C ASP A 55 -10.25 -7.04 -6.05
N LEU A 56 -8.99 -7.24 -5.63
CA LEU A 56 -7.98 -7.96 -6.41
C LEU A 56 -8.26 -9.46 -6.54
N LEU A 57 -8.81 -10.08 -5.49
CA LEU A 57 -9.05 -11.52 -5.44
C LEU A 57 -10.49 -11.91 -5.84
N GLY A 58 -11.36 -10.92 -6.08
CA GLY A 58 -12.76 -11.14 -6.44
C GLY A 58 -13.61 -11.71 -5.31
N MET A 59 -13.40 -11.25 -4.07
CA MET A 59 -14.10 -11.71 -2.86
C MET A 59 -15.15 -10.72 -2.34
#